data_AF-A0A7J4PM95-F1
#
_entry.id   AF-A0A7J4PM95-F1
#
_cell.length_a   1.000
_cell.length_b   1.000
_cell.length_c   1.000
_cell.angle_alpha   90.00
_cell.angle_beta   90.00
_cell.angle_gamma   90.00
#
_symmetry.space_group_name_H-M   'P 1'
#
loop_
_entity.id
_entity.type
_entity.pdbx_description
1 polymer ?
#
loop_
_entity_poly.entity_id
_entity_poly.type
_entity_poly.pdbx_seq_one_letter_code
_entity_poly.pdbx_strand_id
1 'polypeptide(L)'
;MPDEDLIQKWLDEGTIDNGQAQKMRADLAEYKRERRSKKQIVAFSTIGAILIGIGAILFVASNWEKIGNTVKVLLLVGSTVGIHYAGYHLKYEKQKYSRAGSALIFLSALFFGASLFLIAQIYNINANNSTLVLIWILGAFPLVYGYLSAPTAGLCSLLFYLWIGLLYGEKTDFSKLINIWDLYLISGISLYLIGTLHELADKGKHAAKTYKFMGLQAILFSLFIHTSEMLIHYEFSEIVPILLAIPGILLLVLLLSGFRKKRLSSYQMDTSVVILTILISIVYAVSINHRASDYVYMALFNIIFLGLLTFLLYAGYSTEDIGIINTAMFWFIVLIFARYFDFFWELLPRSLFFMLGGLVLLVMSLVMERKRRELKAQFTGGEQ
;
A
#
# COMPACT_ATOMS: atom_id res chain seq x y z
N MET A 1 -10.78 3.31 27.59
CA MET A 1 -10.43 3.16 29.02
C MET A 1 -10.41 4.55 29.60
N PRO A 2 -11.05 4.78 30.75
CA PRO A 2 -10.96 6.08 31.42
C PRO A 2 -9.50 6.36 31.74
N ASP A 3 -9.01 7.53 31.33
CA ASP A 3 -7.72 8.05 31.80
C ASP A 3 -7.94 8.77 33.15
N GLU A 4 -6.86 9.12 33.83
CA GLU A 4 -6.92 9.74 35.16
C GLU A 4 -7.81 10.99 35.20
N ASP A 5 -7.83 11.77 34.11
CA ASP A 5 -8.69 12.95 33.94
C ASP A 5 -10.19 12.63 33.99
N LEU A 6 -10.60 11.47 33.45
CA LEU A 6 -11.99 11.02 33.48
C LEU A 6 -12.41 10.56 34.88
N ILE A 7 -11.48 9.94 35.62
CA ILE A 7 -11.72 9.54 37.01
C ILE A 7 -11.85 10.79 37.89
N GLN A 8 -11.01 11.80 37.68
CA GLN A 8 -11.09 13.06 38.40
C GLN A 8 -12.41 13.80 38.08
N LYS A 9 -12.78 13.88 36.80
CA LYS A 9 -14.04 14.50 36.38
C LYS A 9 -15.27 13.85 37.05
N TRP A 10 -15.33 12.51 37.10
CA TRP A 10 -16.45 11.81 37.75
C TRP A 10 -16.49 11.98 39.26
N LEU A 11 -15.33 12.14 39.89
CA LEU A 11 -15.23 12.47 41.32
C LEU A 11 -15.76 13.90 41.57
N ASP A 12 -15.38 14.86 40.72
CA ASP A 12 -15.81 16.26 40.79
C ASP A 12 -17.33 16.40 40.52
N GLU A 13 -17.88 15.61 39.60
CA GLU A 13 -19.32 15.54 39.29
C GLU A 13 -20.14 14.79 40.38
N GLY A 14 -19.48 14.20 41.39
CA GLY A 14 -20.13 13.40 42.43
C GLY A 14 -20.72 12.08 41.92
N THR A 15 -20.34 11.66 40.71
CA THR A 15 -20.80 10.39 40.11
C THR A 15 -20.16 9.19 40.81
N ILE A 16 -18.95 9.35 41.34
CA ILE A 16 -18.22 8.36 42.14
C ILE A 16 -17.73 8.98 43.44
N ASP A 17 -17.54 8.16 44.47
CA ASP A 17 -16.96 8.60 45.74
C ASP A 17 -15.41 8.51 45.75
N ASN A 18 -14.77 9.09 46.78
CA ASN A 18 -13.32 9.09 46.93
C ASN A 18 -12.72 7.68 47.02
N GLY A 19 -13.40 6.74 47.67
CA GLY A 19 -12.95 5.35 47.78
C GLY A 19 -12.99 4.61 46.45
N GLN A 20 -14.05 4.84 45.65
CA GLN A 20 -14.18 4.34 44.29
C GLN A 20 -13.11 4.91 43.37
N ALA A 21 -12.88 6.23 43.42
CA ALA A 21 -11.85 6.89 42.63
C ALA A 21 -10.44 6.36 42.96
N GLN A 22 -10.13 6.15 44.24
CA GLN A 22 -8.84 5.61 44.66
C GLN A 22 -8.63 4.17 44.17
N LYS A 23 -9.66 3.31 44.26
CA LYS A 23 -9.60 1.95 43.71
C LYS A 23 -9.42 1.94 42.19
N MET A 24 -10.17 2.76 41.46
CA MET A 24 -10.05 2.87 40.00
C MET A 24 -8.66 3.33 39.55
N ARG A 25 -8.03 4.24 40.28
CA ARG A 25 -6.65 4.67 40.02
C ARG A 25 -5.64 3.54 40.27
N ALA A 26 -5.80 2.79 41.35
CA ALA A 26 -4.94 1.64 41.65
C ALA A 26 -5.04 0.55 40.55
N ASP A 27 -6.26 0.20 40.15
CA ASP A 27 -6.52 -0.78 39.08
C ASP A 27 -5.94 -0.30 37.74
N LEU A 28 -6.08 1.01 37.43
CA LEU A 28 -5.51 1.61 36.22
C LEU A 28 -3.97 1.57 36.24
N ALA A 29 -3.33 1.85 37.38
CA ALA A 29 -1.89 1.82 37.53
C ALA A 29 -1.34 0.39 37.39
N GLU A 30 -2.00 -0.60 37.98
CA GLU A 30 -1.66 -2.02 37.81
C GLU A 30 -1.83 -2.45 36.35
N TYR A 31 -2.96 -2.11 35.72
CA TYR A 31 -3.21 -2.40 34.31
C TYR A 31 -2.17 -1.75 33.39
N LYS A 32 -1.84 -0.46 33.60
CA LYS A 32 -0.78 0.26 32.86
C LYS A 32 0.57 -0.44 33.06
N ARG A 33 0.91 -0.89 34.28
CA ARG A 33 2.16 -1.61 34.60
C ARG A 33 2.24 -2.98 33.92
N GLU A 34 1.18 -3.80 34.02
CA GLU A 34 1.11 -5.08 33.32
C GLU A 34 1.24 -4.91 31.81
N ARG A 35 0.51 -3.95 31.23
CA ARG A 35 0.53 -3.69 29.80
C ARG A 35 1.91 -3.21 29.35
N ARG A 36 2.59 -2.39 30.14
CA ARG A 36 3.97 -1.96 29.89
C ARG A 36 4.93 -3.15 29.92
N SER A 37 4.83 -4.00 30.93
CA SER A 37 5.64 -5.23 31.04
C SER A 37 5.40 -6.16 29.85
N LYS A 38 4.14 -6.44 29.50
CA LYS A 38 3.77 -7.23 28.30
C LYS A 38 4.35 -6.62 27.03
N LYS A 39 4.26 -5.29 26.84
CA LYS A 39 4.88 -4.61 25.68
C LYS A 39 6.41 -4.73 25.67
N GLN A 40 7.07 -4.62 26.82
CA GLN A 40 8.51 -4.79 26.93
C GLN A 40 8.94 -6.22 26.63
N ILE A 41 8.25 -7.23 27.17
CA ILE A 41 8.50 -8.65 26.87
C ILE A 41 8.38 -8.92 25.38
N VAL A 42 7.30 -8.43 24.76
CA VAL A 42 7.10 -8.55 23.30
C VAL A 42 8.23 -7.83 22.54
N ALA A 43 8.62 -6.62 22.96
CA ALA A 43 9.72 -5.89 22.33
C ALA A 43 11.05 -6.66 22.42
N PHE A 44 11.44 -7.14 23.60
CA PHE A 44 12.66 -7.92 23.79
C PHE A 44 12.63 -9.26 23.05
N SER A 45 11.49 -9.96 23.06
CA SER A 45 11.33 -11.20 22.29
C SER A 45 11.43 -10.95 20.78
N THR A 46 10.87 -9.84 20.30
CA THR A 46 10.97 -9.44 18.88
C THR A 46 12.40 -9.11 18.49
N ILE A 47 13.10 -8.32 19.32
CA ILE A 47 14.51 -7.99 19.11
C ILE A 47 15.37 -9.26 19.13
N GLY A 48 15.17 -10.14 20.10
CA GLY A 48 15.88 -11.42 20.19
C GLY A 48 15.65 -12.31 18.97
N ALA A 49 14.40 -12.41 18.49
CA ALA A 49 14.08 -13.17 17.28
C ALA A 49 14.74 -12.58 16.03
N ILE A 50 14.76 -11.24 15.89
CA ILE A 50 15.45 -10.55 14.79
C ILE A 50 16.95 -10.82 14.84
N LEU A 51 17.59 -10.70 16.00
CA LEU A 51 19.02 -10.96 16.17
C LEU A 51 19.39 -12.40 15.84
N ILE A 52 18.59 -13.37 16.28
CA ILE A 52 18.78 -14.78 15.92
C ILE A 52 18.64 -14.97 14.41
N GLY A 53 17.62 -14.35 13.78
CA GLY A 53 17.42 -14.41 12.34
C GLY A 53 18.61 -13.82 11.56
N ILE A 54 19.08 -12.64 11.95
CA ILE A 54 20.26 -11.99 11.36
C ILE A 54 21.50 -12.87 11.56
N GLY A 55 21.72 -13.40 12.77
CA GLY A 55 22.84 -14.29 13.08
C GLY A 55 22.83 -15.55 12.21
N ALA A 56 21.66 -16.16 12.00
CA ALA A 56 21.51 -17.32 11.12
C ALA A 56 21.81 -16.99 9.66
N ILE A 57 21.31 -15.84 9.15
CA ILE A 57 21.61 -15.37 7.79
C ILE A 57 23.12 -15.12 7.63
N LEU A 58 23.74 -14.42 8.59
CA LEU A 58 25.18 -14.13 8.57
C LEU A 58 26.02 -15.39 8.62
N PHE A 59 25.64 -16.38 9.45
CA PHE A 59 26.34 -17.66 9.53
C PHE A 59 26.29 -18.44 8.21
N VAL A 60 25.12 -18.48 7.56
CA VAL A 60 24.98 -19.11 6.24
C VAL A 60 25.79 -18.33 5.19
N ALA A 61 25.69 -17.00 5.19
CA ALA A 61 26.40 -16.12 4.26
C ALA A 61 27.93 -16.25 4.40
N SER A 62 28.45 -16.30 5.64
CA SER A 62 29.90 -16.43 5.90
C SER A 62 30.46 -17.78 5.46
N ASN A 63 29.60 -18.80 5.33
CA ASN A 63 29.98 -20.14 4.88
C ASN A 63 29.51 -20.43 3.46
N TRP A 64 28.91 -19.45 2.75
CA TRP A 64 28.22 -19.68 1.49
C TRP A 64 29.12 -20.30 0.41
N GLU A 65 30.35 -19.83 0.28
CA GLU A 65 31.32 -20.35 -0.70
C GLU A 65 31.76 -21.79 -0.41
N LYS A 66 31.70 -22.23 0.86
CA LYS A 66 32.12 -23.59 1.27
C LYS A 66 31.03 -24.63 1.10
N ILE A 67 29.77 -24.21 0.97
CA ILE A 67 28.61 -25.11 0.88
C ILE A 67 28.44 -25.54 -0.58
N GLY A 68 28.34 -26.84 -0.86
CA GLY A 68 28.07 -27.33 -2.22
C GLY A 68 26.69 -26.93 -2.73
N ASN A 69 26.54 -26.72 -4.04
CA ASN A 69 25.32 -26.20 -4.67
C ASN A 69 24.06 -27.01 -4.29
N THR A 70 24.14 -28.35 -4.27
CA THR A 70 23.02 -29.21 -3.85
C THR A 70 22.54 -28.90 -2.43
N VAL A 71 23.47 -28.68 -1.50
CA VAL A 71 23.13 -28.35 -0.11
C VAL A 71 22.53 -26.96 -0.01
N LYS A 72 23.01 -25.98 -0.80
CA LYS A 72 22.39 -24.65 -0.88
C LYS A 72 20.93 -24.75 -1.33
N VAL A 73 20.66 -25.51 -2.40
CA VAL A 73 19.30 -25.71 -2.92
C VAL A 73 18.41 -26.40 -1.88
N LEU A 74 18.91 -27.48 -1.24
CA LEU A 74 18.16 -28.18 -0.19
C LEU A 74 17.87 -27.28 1.01
N LEU A 75 18.79 -26.40 1.40
CA LEU A 75 18.58 -25.43 2.46
C LEU A 75 17.49 -24.41 2.06
N LEU A 76 17.56 -23.89 0.84
CA LEU A 76 16.59 -22.92 0.32
C LEU A 76 15.19 -23.51 0.18
N VAL A 77 15.05 -24.67 -0.46
CA VAL A 77 13.76 -25.36 -0.63
C VAL A 77 13.25 -25.87 0.71
N GLY A 78 14.13 -26.50 1.50
CA GLY A 78 13.78 -27.05 2.81
C GLY A 78 13.32 -25.99 3.80
N SER A 79 13.96 -24.81 3.82
CA SER A 79 13.51 -23.69 4.65
C SER A 79 12.16 -23.13 4.17
N THR A 80 11.96 -22.94 2.86
CA THR A 80 10.67 -22.50 2.31
C THR A 80 9.53 -23.46 2.69
N VAL A 81 9.71 -24.77 2.45
CA VAL A 81 8.72 -25.81 2.76
C VAL A 81 8.52 -25.95 4.27
N GLY A 82 9.60 -25.92 5.05
CA GLY A 82 9.56 -26.02 6.51
C GLY A 82 8.80 -24.85 7.16
N ILE A 83 9.04 -23.62 6.71
CA ILE A 83 8.30 -22.43 7.15
C ILE A 83 6.82 -22.54 6.76
N HIS A 84 6.53 -23.00 5.54
CA HIS A 84 5.16 -23.21 5.09
C HIS A 84 4.41 -24.22 5.98
N TYR A 85 5.02 -25.38 6.21
CA TYR A 85 4.47 -26.44 7.03
C TYR A 85 4.28 -26.00 8.48
N ALA A 86 5.27 -25.32 9.08
CA ALA A 86 5.15 -24.77 10.42
C ALA A 86 3.99 -23.76 10.51
N GLY A 87 3.83 -22.92 9.49
CA GLY A 87 2.72 -21.98 9.40
C GLY A 87 1.36 -22.67 9.32
N TYR A 88 1.25 -23.71 8.49
CA TYR A 88 0.06 -24.55 8.37
C TYR A 88 -0.30 -25.21 9.71
N HIS A 89 0.67 -25.90 10.33
CA HIS A 89 0.50 -26.62 11.58
C HIS A 89 0.08 -25.70 12.74
N LEU A 90 0.70 -24.52 12.87
CA LEU A 90 0.33 -23.55 13.90
C LEU A 90 -1.05 -22.93 13.69
N LYS A 91 -1.46 -22.73 12.42
CA LYS A 91 -2.74 -22.10 12.09
C LYS A 91 -3.91 -23.07 12.18
N TYR A 92 -3.78 -24.26 11.58
CA TYR A 92 -4.90 -25.17 11.34
C TYR A 92 -4.93 -26.35 12.31
N GLU A 93 -3.78 -26.90 12.70
CA GLU A 93 -3.74 -28.09 13.58
C GLU A 93 -3.75 -27.69 15.06
N LYS A 94 -2.85 -26.79 15.50
CA LYS A 94 -2.82 -26.35 16.91
C LYS A 94 -3.90 -25.34 17.25
N GLN A 95 -4.29 -24.48 16.30
CA GLN A 95 -5.26 -23.37 16.40
C GLN A 95 -4.97 -22.28 17.47
N LYS A 96 -4.13 -22.55 18.48
CA LYS A 96 -3.72 -21.63 19.55
C LYS A 96 -2.89 -20.44 19.05
N TYR A 97 -2.20 -20.58 17.91
CA TYR A 97 -1.26 -19.58 17.39
C TYR A 97 -1.61 -19.14 15.95
N SER A 98 -2.90 -18.99 15.64
CA SER A 98 -3.41 -18.71 14.29
C SER A 98 -2.78 -17.49 13.59
N ARG A 99 -2.49 -16.41 14.34
CA ARG A 99 -1.81 -15.23 13.79
C ARG A 99 -0.36 -15.52 13.39
N ALA A 100 0.39 -16.22 14.23
CA ALA A 100 1.76 -16.61 13.93
C ALA A 100 1.80 -17.59 12.75
N GLY A 101 0.87 -18.55 12.70
CA GLY A 101 0.75 -19.48 11.57
C GLY A 101 0.44 -18.77 10.25
N SER A 102 -0.48 -17.79 10.26
CA SER A 102 -0.76 -16.95 9.08
C SER A 102 0.45 -16.14 8.64
N ALA A 103 1.23 -15.60 9.59
CA ALA A 103 2.45 -14.87 9.28
C ALA A 103 3.54 -15.77 8.68
N LEU A 104 3.70 -17.01 9.15
CA LEU A 104 4.63 -17.98 8.58
C LEU A 104 4.22 -18.43 7.17
N ILE A 105 2.92 -18.63 6.92
CA ILE A 105 2.43 -18.92 5.56
C ILE A 105 2.76 -17.76 4.62
N PHE A 106 2.54 -16.51 5.05
CA PHE A 106 2.95 -15.34 4.27
C PHE A 106 4.47 -15.28 4.07
N LEU A 107 5.26 -15.55 5.12
CA LEU A 107 6.72 -15.58 5.06
C LEU A 107 7.22 -16.64 4.07
N SER A 108 6.57 -17.80 3.99
CA SER A 108 6.93 -18.84 3.02
C SER A 108 6.75 -18.35 1.57
N ALA A 109 5.76 -17.49 1.30
CA ALA A 109 5.58 -16.90 -0.02
C ALA A 109 6.74 -15.96 -0.38
N LEU A 110 7.31 -15.25 0.60
CA LEU A 110 8.51 -14.42 0.41
C LEU A 110 9.77 -15.28 0.19
N PHE A 111 9.92 -16.32 1.01
CA PHE A 111 11.03 -17.27 0.90
C PHE A 111 11.00 -18.02 -0.43
N PHE A 112 9.83 -18.33 -0.98
CA PHE A 112 9.72 -18.90 -2.32
C PHE A 112 10.40 -18.03 -3.38
N GLY A 113 10.13 -16.72 -3.39
CA GLY A 113 10.81 -15.79 -4.28
C GLY A 113 12.31 -15.68 -4.02
N ALA A 114 12.71 -15.49 -2.77
CA ALA A 114 14.12 -15.39 -2.42
C ALA A 114 14.92 -16.65 -2.83
N SER A 115 14.36 -17.83 -2.56
CA SER A 115 14.93 -19.11 -2.96
C SER A 115 14.99 -19.23 -4.48
N LEU A 116 13.95 -18.82 -5.21
CA LEU A 116 13.95 -18.82 -6.68
C LEU A 116 15.10 -17.98 -7.28
N PHE A 117 15.27 -16.74 -6.80
CA PHE A 117 16.34 -15.86 -7.26
C PHE A 117 17.73 -16.39 -6.90
N LEU A 118 17.92 -16.90 -5.67
CA LEU A 118 19.20 -17.47 -5.25
C LEU A 118 19.55 -18.74 -6.03
N ILE A 119 18.58 -19.60 -6.33
CA ILE A 119 18.80 -20.79 -7.17
C ILE A 119 19.21 -20.37 -8.59
N ALA A 120 18.56 -19.36 -9.17
CA ALA A 120 18.95 -18.83 -10.47
C ALA A 120 20.40 -18.33 -10.46
N GLN A 121 20.84 -17.66 -9.38
CA GLN A 121 22.22 -17.20 -9.20
C GLN A 121 23.21 -18.37 -9.03
N ILE A 122 22.90 -19.36 -8.18
CA ILE A 122 23.78 -20.52 -7.92
C ILE A 122 24.13 -21.28 -9.21
N TYR A 123 23.17 -21.41 -10.12
CA TYR A 123 23.34 -22.12 -11.39
C TYR A 123 23.63 -21.19 -12.58
N ASN A 124 23.83 -19.88 -12.35
CA ASN A 124 24.03 -18.89 -13.40
C ASN A 124 22.98 -18.96 -14.52
N ILE A 125 21.71 -19.17 -14.15
CA ILE A 125 20.60 -19.24 -15.09
C ILE A 125 20.40 -17.84 -15.69
N ASN A 126 20.57 -17.72 -17.00
CA ASN A 126 20.32 -16.48 -17.74
C ASN A 126 18.81 -16.30 -17.97
N ALA A 127 18.08 -16.10 -16.88
CA ALA A 127 16.66 -15.77 -16.91
C ALA A 127 16.47 -14.27 -16.63
N ASN A 128 15.59 -13.65 -17.41
CA ASN A 128 15.13 -12.30 -17.16
C ASN A 128 14.50 -12.16 -15.76
N ASN A 129 14.69 -11.00 -15.13
CA ASN A 129 14.13 -10.73 -13.80
C ASN A 129 12.60 -10.71 -13.85
N SER A 130 12.01 -10.21 -14.95
CA SER A 130 10.55 -10.29 -15.16
C SER A 130 10.05 -11.74 -15.15
N THR A 131 10.78 -12.69 -15.76
CA THR A 131 10.42 -14.11 -15.73
C THR A 131 10.47 -14.68 -14.32
N LEU A 132 11.50 -14.36 -13.54
CA LEU A 132 11.62 -14.82 -12.14
C LEU A 132 10.49 -14.26 -11.27
N VAL A 133 10.16 -12.97 -11.40
CA VAL A 133 9.02 -12.37 -10.68
C VAL A 133 7.69 -12.98 -11.13
N LEU A 134 7.51 -13.31 -12.41
CA LEU A 134 6.31 -13.98 -12.88
C LEU A 134 6.12 -15.36 -12.24
N ILE A 135 7.18 -16.17 -12.19
CA ILE A 135 7.17 -17.46 -11.51
C ILE A 135 6.87 -17.28 -10.01
N TRP A 136 7.40 -16.23 -9.39
CA TRP A 136 7.08 -15.89 -8.00
C TRP A 136 5.59 -15.59 -7.81
N ILE A 137 4.98 -14.77 -8.67
CA ILE A 137 3.54 -14.50 -8.64
C ILE A 137 2.77 -15.83 -8.75
N LEU A 138 3.12 -16.68 -9.73
CA LEU A 138 2.45 -17.96 -9.94
C LEU A 138 2.54 -18.90 -8.72
N GLY A 139 3.67 -18.91 -8.01
CA GLY A 139 3.82 -19.70 -6.79
C GLY A 139 3.08 -19.12 -5.58
N ALA A 140 2.98 -17.79 -5.46
CA ALA A 140 2.29 -17.13 -4.35
C ALA A 140 0.77 -17.06 -4.54
N PHE A 141 0.28 -17.00 -5.79
CA PHE A 141 -1.12 -16.77 -6.13
C PHE A 141 -2.09 -17.81 -5.55
N PRO A 142 -1.81 -19.13 -5.58
CA PRO A 142 -2.67 -20.14 -4.95
C PRO A 142 -2.89 -19.90 -3.46
N LEU A 143 -1.92 -19.30 -2.77
CA LEU A 143 -2.00 -19.04 -1.33
C LEU A 143 -3.03 -17.94 -1.01
N VAL A 144 -3.32 -17.04 -1.96
CA VAL A 144 -4.36 -16.02 -1.80
C VAL A 144 -5.71 -16.68 -1.55
N TYR A 145 -6.08 -17.66 -2.37
CA TYR A 145 -7.39 -18.30 -2.33
C TYR A 145 -7.41 -19.56 -1.46
N GLY A 146 -6.30 -20.32 -1.42
CA GLY A 146 -6.17 -21.52 -0.60
C GLY A 146 -6.18 -21.22 0.89
N TYR A 147 -5.54 -20.13 1.32
CA TYR A 147 -5.44 -19.75 2.74
C TYR A 147 -6.27 -18.52 3.13
N LEU A 148 -7.04 -17.97 2.18
CA LEU A 148 -7.79 -16.73 2.33
C LEU A 148 -6.91 -15.58 2.87
N SER A 149 -5.70 -15.44 2.31
CA SER A 149 -4.66 -14.54 2.82
C SER A 149 -4.68 -13.18 2.12
N ALA A 150 -5.28 -12.17 2.77
CA ALA A 150 -5.27 -10.79 2.30
C ALA A 150 -3.85 -10.18 2.15
N PRO A 151 -2.87 -10.46 3.05
CA PRO A 151 -1.50 -10.00 2.87
C PRO A 151 -0.83 -10.59 1.62
N THR A 152 -1.09 -11.88 1.33
CA THR A 152 -0.59 -12.52 0.12
C THR A 152 -1.21 -11.90 -1.13
N ALA A 153 -2.50 -11.54 -1.10
CA ALA A 153 -3.12 -10.80 -2.20
C ALA A 153 -2.35 -9.50 -2.47
N GLY A 154 -1.98 -8.78 -1.40
CA GLY A 154 -1.18 -7.56 -1.49
C GLY A 154 0.22 -7.80 -2.06
N LEU A 155 0.89 -8.88 -1.64
CA LEU A 155 2.17 -9.29 -2.22
C LEU A 155 2.04 -9.57 -3.72
N CYS A 156 1.03 -10.35 -4.13
CA CYS A 156 0.79 -10.63 -5.55
C CYS A 156 0.53 -9.35 -6.35
N SER A 157 -0.22 -8.38 -5.80
CA SER A 157 -0.43 -7.08 -6.45
C SER A 157 0.86 -6.28 -6.58
N LEU A 158 1.70 -6.22 -5.54
CA LEU A 158 2.99 -5.54 -5.59
C LEU A 158 3.93 -6.20 -6.60
N LEU A 159 4.02 -7.53 -6.58
CA LEU A 159 4.82 -8.29 -7.54
C LEU A 159 4.30 -8.11 -8.97
N PHE A 160 2.99 -8.00 -9.18
CA PHE A 160 2.40 -7.72 -10.50
C PHE A 160 2.84 -6.35 -11.03
N TYR A 161 2.84 -5.31 -10.21
CA TYR A 161 3.33 -3.99 -10.61
C TYR A 161 4.85 -3.95 -10.81
N LEU A 162 5.62 -4.69 -9.99
CA LEU A 162 7.06 -4.87 -10.20
C LEU A 162 7.33 -5.61 -11.51
N TRP A 163 6.55 -6.65 -11.80
CA TRP A 163 6.65 -7.43 -13.03
C TRP A 163 6.39 -6.57 -14.26
N ILE A 164 5.37 -5.72 -14.24
CA ILE A 164 5.11 -4.75 -15.31
C ILE A 164 6.33 -3.86 -15.55
N GLY A 165 6.90 -3.27 -14.50
CA GLY A 165 8.05 -2.37 -14.61
C GLY A 165 9.30 -3.07 -15.15
N LEU A 166 9.59 -4.29 -14.65
CA LEU A 166 10.70 -5.09 -15.14
C LEU A 166 10.51 -5.52 -16.60
N LEU A 167 9.32 -6.00 -16.96
CA LEU A 167 9.02 -6.40 -18.33
C LEU A 167 9.17 -5.23 -19.29
N TYR A 168 8.68 -4.05 -18.89
CA TYR A 168 8.80 -2.82 -19.66
C TYR A 168 10.27 -2.41 -19.88
N GLY A 169 11.09 -2.47 -18.82
CA GLY A 169 12.52 -2.13 -18.91
C GLY A 169 13.34 -3.14 -19.71
N GLU A 170 13.00 -4.42 -19.67
CA GLU A 170 13.69 -5.48 -20.40
C GLU A 170 13.29 -5.56 -21.89
N LYS A 171 12.06 -5.15 -22.23
CA LYS A 171 11.53 -5.16 -23.60
C LYS A 171 11.55 -3.74 -24.17
N THR A 172 12.68 -3.37 -24.77
CA THR A 172 12.94 -2.01 -25.30
C THR A 172 11.85 -1.50 -26.24
N ASP A 173 11.20 -2.36 -27.03
CA ASP A 173 10.14 -1.97 -27.95
C ASP A 173 8.82 -1.61 -27.26
N PHE A 174 8.58 -2.00 -26.00
CA PHE A 174 7.35 -1.65 -25.28
C PHE A 174 7.18 -0.14 -25.13
N SER A 175 8.27 0.59 -24.99
CA SER A 175 8.26 2.04 -24.90
C SER A 175 7.73 2.74 -26.14
N LYS A 176 7.84 2.10 -27.31
CA LYS A 176 7.25 2.58 -28.57
C LYS A 176 5.76 2.28 -28.67
N LEU A 177 5.28 1.30 -27.89
CA LEU A 177 3.91 0.78 -27.97
C LEU A 177 2.99 1.40 -26.93
N ILE A 178 3.49 1.74 -25.74
CA ILE A 178 2.67 2.32 -24.66
C ILE A 178 3.56 3.04 -23.64
N ASN A 179 3.06 4.14 -23.07
CA ASN A 179 3.72 4.77 -21.93
C ASN A 179 3.56 3.87 -20.68
N ILE A 180 4.62 3.71 -19.89
CA ILE A 180 4.58 2.90 -18.68
C ILE A 180 3.47 3.35 -17.70
N TRP A 181 3.19 4.65 -17.63
CA TRP A 181 2.17 5.21 -16.75
C TRP A 181 0.76 4.87 -17.21
N ASP A 182 0.52 4.80 -18.52
CA ASP A 182 -0.75 4.31 -19.09
C ASP A 182 -0.96 2.84 -18.74
N LEU A 183 0.12 2.05 -18.81
CA LEU A 183 0.08 0.65 -18.45
C LEU A 183 -0.21 0.46 -16.95
N TYR A 184 0.39 1.27 -16.08
CA TYR A 184 0.05 1.30 -14.65
C TYR A 184 -1.39 1.77 -14.38
N LEU A 185 -1.89 2.74 -15.14
CA LEU A 185 -3.27 3.22 -15.04
C LEU A 185 -4.27 2.14 -15.42
N ILE A 186 -4.11 1.53 -16.60
CA ILE A 186 -4.98 0.46 -17.10
C ILE A 186 -4.96 -0.75 -16.16
N SER A 187 -3.77 -1.15 -15.70
CA SER A 187 -3.63 -2.26 -14.78
C SER A 187 -4.16 -1.93 -13.37
N GLY A 188 -4.07 -0.68 -12.93
CA GLY A 188 -4.71 -0.13 -11.72
C GLY A 188 -6.24 -0.22 -11.77
N ILE A 189 -6.84 0.28 -12.84
CA ILE A 189 -8.30 0.17 -13.09
C ILE A 189 -8.72 -1.31 -13.12
N SER A 190 -7.98 -2.13 -13.87
CA SER A 190 -8.27 -3.57 -13.98
C SER A 190 -8.23 -4.26 -12.60
N LEU A 191 -7.20 -3.99 -11.79
CA LEU A 191 -7.06 -4.58 -10.47
C LEU A 191 -8.14 -4.10 -9.49
N TYR A 192 -8.52 -2.82 -9.58
CA TYR A 192 -9.63 -2.27 -8.79
C TYR A 192 -10.96 -2.96 -9.14
N LEU A 193 -11.26 -3.11 -10.43
CA LEU A 193 -12.47 -3.79 -10.91
C LEU A 193 -12.47 -5.27 -10.51
N ILE A 194 -11.32 -5.95 -10.60
CA ILE A 194 -11.15 -7.31 -10.08
C ILE A 194 -11.46 -7.36 -8.59
N GLY A 195 -10.96 -6.41 -7.80
CA GLY A 195 -11.28 -6.30 -6.37
C GLY A 195 -12.78 -6.10 -6.10
N THR A 196 -13.46 -5.34 -6.95
CA THR A 196 -14.92 -5.13 -6.87
C THR A 196 -15.68 -6.41 -7.22
N LEU A 197 -15.26 -7.16 -8.24
CA LEU A 197 -15.81 -8.47 -8.56
C LEU A 197 -15.60 -9.48 -7.41
N HIS A 198 -14.47 -9.39 -6.71
CA HIS A 198 -14.20 -10.21 -5.52
C HIS A 198 -15.13 -9.89 -4.35
N GLU A 199 -15.68 -8.66 -4.25
CA GLU A 199 -16.69 -8.30 -3.25
C GLU A 199 -18.02 -9.04 -3.50
N LEU A 200 -18.33 -9.32 -4.77
CA LEU A 200 -19.54 -10.04 -5.21
C LEU A 200 -19.46 -11.56 -5.00
N ALA A 201 -18.25 -12.11 -4.96
CA ALA A 201 -17.97 -13.55 -4.82
C ALA A 201 -17.60 -13.93 -3.38
N ASP A 202 -18.33 -14.86 -2.75
CA ASP A 202 -18.12 -15.20 -1.34
C ASP A 202 -16.70 -15.70 -1.01
N LYS A 203 -16.08 -16.44 -1.94
CA LYS A 203 -14.69 -16.92 -1.81
C LYS A 203 -13.62 -15.85 -2.07
N GLY A 204 -13.99 -14.69 -2.60
CA GLY A 204 -13.07 -13.61 -2.99
C GLY A 204 -13.03 -12.42 -2.02
N LYS A 205 -14.02 -12.30 -1.13
CA LYS A 205 -14.22 -11.13 -0.26
C LYS A 205 -13.00 -10.74 0.59
N HIS A 206 -12.19 -11.72 1.00
CA HIS A 206 -10.98 -11.48 1.79
C HIS A 206 -9.91 -10.70 1.02
N ALA A 207 -9.83 -10.86 -0.31
CA ALA A 207 -8.87 -10.18 -1.17
C ALA A 207 -9.41 -8.88 -1.77
N ALA A 208 -10.73 -8.68 -1.77
CA ALA A 208 -11.41 -7.55 -2.39
C ALA A 208 -10.85 -6.19 -1.94
N LYS A 209 -10.79 -5.95 -0.62
CA LYS A 209 -10.27 -4.68 -0.07
C LYS A 209 -8.80 -4.44 -0.46
N THR A 210 -7.98 -5.49 -0.48
CA THR A 210 -6.57 -5.38 -0.84
C THR A 210 -6.40 -5.02 -2.32
N TYR A 211 -7.10 -5.71 -3.23
CA TYR A 211 -7.04 -5.41 -4.66
C TYR A 211 -7.61 -4.03 -4.99
N LYS A 212 -8.72 -3.62 -4.36
CA LYS A 212 -9.27 -2.27 -4.49
C LYS A 212 -8.25 -1.21 -4.02
N PHE A 213 -7.63 -1.41 -2.87
CA PHE A 213 -6.61 -0.49 -2.37
C PHE A 213 -5.40 -0.40 -3.30
N MET A 214 -4.82 -1.54 -3.69
CA MET A 214 -3.63 -1.58 -4.57
C MET A 214 -3.94 -0.99 -5.96
N GLY A 215 -5.10 -1.33 -6.53
CA GLY A 215 -5.56 -0.76 -7.80
C GLY A 215 -5.77 0.75 -7.72
N LEU A 216 -6.40 1.24 -6.63
CA LEU A 216 -6.59 2.67 -6.40
C LEU A 216 -5.25 3.42 -6.27
N GLN A 217 -4.27 2.89 -5.55
CA GLN A 217 -2.95 3.53 -5.45
C GLN A 217 -2.26 3.61 -6.81
N ALA A 218 -2.34 2.57 -7.64
CA ALA A 218 -1.79 2.60 -8.99
C ALA A 218 -2.52 3.61 -9.89
N ILE A 219 -3.86 3.71 -9.79
CA ILE A 219 -4.65 4.73 -10.50
C ILE A 219 -4.21 6.13 -10.09
N LEU A 220 -4.20 6.42 -8.77
CA LEU A 220 -3.88 7.75 -8.26
C LEU A 220 -2.45 8.15 -8.59
N PHE A 221 -1.50 7.21 -8.45
CA PHE A 221 -0.11 7.44 -8.83
C PHE A 221 0.02 7.75 -10.32
N SER A 222 -0.58 6.94 -11.19
CA SER A 222 -0.46 7.13 -12.64
C SER A 222 -1.11 8.44 -13.08
N LEU A 223 -2.32 8.73 -12.60
CA LEU A 223 -3.01 10.01 -12.89
C LEU A 223 -2.19 11.21 -12.40
N PHE A 224 -1.60 11.12 -11.20
CA PHE A 224 -0.73 12.17 -10.68
C PHE A 224 0.48 12.41 -11.60
N ILE A 225 1.13 11.37 -12.12
CA ILE A 225 2.23 11.55 -13.09
C ILE A 225 1.72 12.24 -14.37
N HIS A 226 0.53 11.88 -14.85
CA HIS A 226 -0.14 12.58 -15.96
C HIS A 226 -0.61 13.99 -15.63
N THR A 227 -0.52 14.47 -14.40
CA THR A 227 -0.87 15.87 -14.12
C THR A 227 0.28 16.84 -14.41
N SER A 228 1.51 16.35 -14.65
CA SER A 228 2.72 17.19 -14.70
C SER A 228 3.43 17.16 -16.05
N GLU A 229 3.69 18.33 -16.62
CA GLU A 229 4.45 18.51 -17.87
C GLU A 229 5.89 18.01 -17.77
N MET A 230 6.54 18.22 -16.60
CA MET A 230 7.93 17.81 -16.38
C MET A 230 8.16 16.29 -16.51
N LEU A 231 7.11 15.48 -16.30
CA LEU A 231 7.24 14.03 -16.17
C LEU A 231 6.83 13.26 -17.42
N ILE A 232 6.05 13.86 -18.33
CA ILE A 232 5.48 13.16 -19.49
C ILE A 232 5.40 14.09 -20.71
N HIS A 233 5.85 13.56 -21.85
CA HIS A 233 5.41 14.01 -23.17
C HIS A 233 4.27 13.09 -23.63
N TYR A 234 3.16 13.66 -24.12
CA TYR A 234 1.98 12.86 -24.46
C TYR A 234 2.07 12.29 -25.87
N GLU A 235 2.54 11.05 -25.96
CA GLU A 235 2.43 10.26 -27.18
C GLU A 235 1.36 9.17 -27.00
N PHE A 236 0.19 9.40 -27.61
CA PHE A 236 -0.92 8.46 -27.57
C PHE A 236 -0.73 7.36 -28.62
N SER A 237 -0.58 6.13 -28.15
CA SER A 237 -0.46 4.95 -29.01
C SER A 237 -1.82 4.34 -29.37
N GLU A 238 -1.93 3.82 -30.60
CA GLU A 238 -3.11 3.08 -31.08
C GLU A 238 -3.42 1.81 -30.27
N ILE A 239 -2.46 1.30 -29.50
CA ILE A 239 -2.63 0.09 -28.69
C ILE A 239 -3.36 0.38 -27.38
N VAL A 240 -3.30 1.61 -26.87
CA VAL A 240 -3.88 1.94 -25.56
C VAL A 240 -5.40 1.73 -25.50
N PRO A 241 -6.21 2.14 -26.51
CA PRO A 241 -7.63 1.80 -26.54
C PRO A 241 -7.93 0.30 -26.55
N ILE A 242 -7.09 -0.49 -27.23
CA ILE A 242 -7.23 -1.96 -27.27
C ILE A 242 -6.99 -2.52 -25.87
N LEU A 243 -5.98 -2.03 -25.15
CA LEU A 243 -5.70 -2.43 -23.78
C LEU A 243 -6.77 -1.95 -22.79
N LEU A 244 -7.41 -0.81 -23.04
CA LEU A 244 -8.59 -0.33 -22.30
C LEU A 244 -9.82 -1.23 -22.49
N ALA A 245 -9.85 -2.10 -23.50
CA ALA A 245 -10.89 -3.12 -23.62
C ALA A 245 -10.89 -4.08 -22.42
N ILE A 246 -9.74 -4.34 -21.78
CA ILE A 246 -9.65 -5.21 -20.60
C ILE A 246 -10.47 -4.64 -19.43
N PRO A 247 -10.21 -3.42 -18.92
CA PRO A 247 -11.06 -2.81 -17.90
C PRO A 247 -12.49 -2.56 -18.40
N GLY A 248 -12.71 -2.29 -19.70
CA GLY A 248 -14.04 -2.17 -20.29
C GLY A 248 -14.87 -3.47 -20.21
N ILE A 249 -14.26 -4.62 -20.48
CA ILE A 249 -14.90 -5.94 -20.34
C ILE A 249 -15.15 -6.25 -18.86
N LEU A 250 -14.19 -5.98 -17.98
CA LEU A 250 -14.37 -6.16 -16.53
C LEU A 250 -15.52 -5.29 -15.99
N LEU A 251 -15.63 -4.06 -16.49
CA LEU A 251 -16.73 -3.15 -16.19
C LEU A 251 -18.07 -3.74 -16.67
N LEU A 252 -18.13 -4.25 -17.90
CA LEU A 252 -19.34 -4.88 -18.44
C LEU A 252 -19.75 -6.10 -17.61
N VAL A 253 -18.80 -6.96 -17.23
CA VAL A 253 -19.05 -8.10 -16.33
C VAL A 253 -19.57 -7.62 -14.98
N LEU A 254 -18.99 -6.55 -14.43
CA LEU A 254 -19.43 -5.96 -13.15
C LEU A 254 -20.86 -5.42 -13.25
N LEU A 255 -21.21 -4.67 -14.30
CA LEU A 255 -22.54 -4.15 -14.51
C LEU A 255 -23.57 -5.28 -14.60
N LEU A 256 -23.30 -6.31 -15.41
CA LEU A 256 -24.16 -7.49 -15.55
C LEU A 256 -24.32 -8.27 -14.23
N SER A 257 -23.27 -8.31 -13.40
CA SER A 257 -23.28 -8.99 -12.10
C SER A 257 -23.98 -8.16 -11.01
N GLY A 258 -23.83 -6.83 -11.06
CA GLY A 258 -24.35 -5.88 -10.07
C GLY A 258 -25.86 -5.72 -10.10
N PHE A 259 -26.51 -5.87 -11.26
CA PHE A 259 -27.97 -5.86 -11.38
C PHE A 259 -28.68 -6.93 -10.52
N ARG A 260 -27.97 -7.95 -10.01
CA ARG A 260 -28.55 -9.05 -9.24
C ARG A 260 -28.39 -8.95 -7.71
N LYS A 261 -27.56 -8.05 -7.17
CA LYS A 261 -27.29 -7.97 -5.71
C LYS A 261 -27.25 -6.52 -5.22
N LYS A 262 -28.25 -6.12 -4.43
CA LYS A 262 -28.39 -4.82 -3.73
C LYS A 262 -27.32 -4.52 -2.65
N ARG A 263 -26.16 -5.18 -2.65
CA ARG A 263 -25.24 -5.26 -1.50
C ARG A 263 -23.77 -5.04 -1.88
N LEU A 264 -23.47 -3.92 -2.53
CA LEU A 264 -22.09 -3.41 -2.58
C LEU A 264 -21.93 -2.44 -1.41
N SER A 265 -21.02 -2.75 -0.49
CA SER A 265 -20.78 -1.90 0.70
C SER A 265 -20.15 -0.56 0.33
N SER A 266 -19.62 -0.47 -0.89
CA SER A 266 -18.78 0.62 -1.40
C SER A 266 -19.33 1.23 -2.70
N TYR A 267 -20.65 1.19 -2.91
CA TYR A 267 -21.31 1.56 -4.16
C TYR A 267 -20.84 2.90 -4.75
N GLN A 268 -20.70 3.94 -3.93
CA GLN A 268 -20.25 5.26 -4.37
C GLN A 268 -18.82 5.22 -4.94
N MET A 269 -17.90 4.48 -4.31
CA MET A 269 -16.53 4.38 -4.79
C MET A 269 -16.45 3.62 -6.11
N ASP A 270 -17.24 2.54 -6.23
CA ASP A 270 -17.24 1.72 -7.44
C ASP A 270 -17.79 2.51 -8.63
N THR A 271 -18.83 3.34 -8.43
CA THR A 271 -19.32 4.25 -9.47
C THR A 271 -18.27 5.29 -9.90
N SER A 272 -17.42 5.77 -8.98
CA SER A 272 -16.33 6.69 -9.34
C SER A 272 -15.31 6.08 -10.29
N VAL A 273 -14.92 4.82 -10.06
CA VAL A 273 -13.97 4.13 -10.92
C VAL A 273 -14.60 3.77 -12.27
N VAL A 274 -15.91 3.48 -12.30
CA VAL A 274 -16.65 3.35 -13.56
C VAL A 274 -16.61 4.65 -14.36
N ILE A 275 -16.98 5.78 -13.75
CA ILE A 275 -16.98 7.10 -14.40
C ILE A 275 -15.57 7.44 -14.89
N LEU A 276 -14.55 7.22 -14.05
CA LEU A 276 -13.15 7.42 -14.40
C LEU A 276 -12.72 6.59 -15.61
N THR A 277 -13.10 5.30 -15.64
CA THR A 277 -12.78 4.39 -16.76
C THR A 277 -13.36 4.91 -18.07
N ILE A 278 -14.62 5.36 -18.03
CA ILE A 278 -15.29 5.96 -19.20
C ILE A 278 -14.58 7.25 -19.62
N LEU A 279 -14.29 8.13 -18.67
CA LEU A 279 -13.66 9.43 -18.92
C LEU A 279 -12.26 9.27 -19.54
N ILE A 280 -11.43 8.36 -19.01
CA ILE A 280 -10.12 8.03 -19.58
C ILE A 280 -10.30 7.47 -21.00
N SER A 281 -11.24 6.54 -21.20
CA SER A 281 -11.51 5.99 -22.53
C SER A 281 -11.90 7.07 -23.55
N ILE A 282 -12.69 8.07 -23.13
CA ILE A 282 -13.04 9.22 -23.97
C ILE A 282 -11.80 10.06 -24.27
N VAL A 283 -10.96 10.37 -23.28
CA VAL A 283 -9.73 11.14 -23.49
C VAL A 283 -8.83 10.47 -24.53
N TYR A 284 -8.63 9.15 -24.42
CA TYR A 284 -7.84 8.37 -25.37
C TYR A 284 -8.47 8.28 -26.77
N ALA A 285 -9.80 8.12 -26.85
CA ALA A 285 -10.49 8.09 -28.13
C ALA A 285 -10.42 9.45 -28.86
N VAL A 286 -10.54 10.55 -28.12
CA VAL A 286 -10.41 11.90 -28.68
C VAL A 286 -8.97 12.18 -29.10
N SER A 287 -7.97 11.79 -28.30
CA SER A 287 -6.56 12.09 -28.57
C SER A 287 -6.01 11.42 -29.83
N ILE A 288 -6.48 10.21 -30.15
CA ILE A 288 -6.11 9.52 -31.40
C ILE A 288 -6.66 10.25 -32.63
N ASN A 289 -7.87 10.79 -32.52
CA ASN A 289 -8.54 11.47 -33.64
C ASN A 289 -8.15 12.95 -33.76
N HIS A 290 -7.75 13.58 -32.66
CA HIS A 290 -7.42 15.00 -32.58
C HIS A 290 -6.13 15.20 -31.78
N ARG A 291 -5.10 15.73 -32.45
CA ARG A 291 -3.86 16.13 -31.79
C ARG A 291 -4.05 17.48 -31.08
N ALA A 292 -4.35 17.44 -29.79
CA ALA A 292 -4.31 18.62 -28.94
C ALA A 292 -2.88 18.89 -28.47
N SER A 293 -2.60 20.10 -27.96
CA SER A 293 -1.33 20.39 -27.30
C SER A 293 -1.22 19.68 -25.95
N ASP A 294 -0.01 19.36 -25.52
CA ASP A 294 0.28 18.73 -24.21
C ASP A 294 -0.39 19.46 -23.03
N TYR A 295 -0.44 20.79 -23.05
CA TYR A 295 -1.14 21.60 -22.06
C TYR A 295 -2.63 21.25 -21.89
N VAL A 296 -3.31 20.88 -22.97
CA VAL A 296 -4.73 20.50 -22.94
C VAL A 296 -4.89 19.15 -22.26
N TYR A 297 -4.05 18.18 -22.59
CA TYR A 297 -4.09 16.86 -21.93
C TYR A 297 -3.72 16.98 -20.45
N MET A 298 -2.69 17.76 -20.12
CA MET A 298 -2.32 18.05 -18.74
C MET A 298 -3.47 18.69 -17.97
N ALA A 299 -4.15 19.70 -18.55
CA ALA A 299 -5.31 20.33 -17.93
C ALA A 299 -6.45 19.31 -17.69
N LEU A 300 -6.74 18.46 -18.68
CA LEU A 300 -7.74 17.39 -18.55
C LEU A 300 -7.38 16.44 -17.42
N PHE A 301 -6.15 15.92 -17.37
CA PHE A 301 -5.72 15.01 -16.31
C PHE A 301 -5.74 15.68 -14.93
N ASN A 302 -5.39 16.96 -14.80
CA ASN A 302 -5.55 17.70 -13.54
C ASN A 302 -7.01 17.78 -13.10
N ILE A 303 -7.94 18.09 -14.03
CA ILE A 303 -9.39 18.13 -13.74
C ILE A 303 -9.89 16.75 -13.32
N ILE A 304 -9.50 15.69 -14.05
CA ILE A 304 -9.87 14.30 -13.74
C ILE A 304 -9.36 13.92 -12.35
N PHE A 305 -8.09 14.21 -12.07
CA PHE A 305 -7.45 13.86 -10.81
C PHE A 305 -8.08 14.60 -9.63
N LEU A 306 -8.28 15.91 -9.73
CA LEU A 306 -8.95 16.70 -8.70
C LEU A 306 -10.40 16.27 -8.49
N GLY A 307 -11.13 15.99 -9.58
CA GLY A 307 -12.48 15.46 -9.53
C GLY A 307 -12.57 14.12 -8.81
N LEU A 308 -11.63 13.21 -9.11
CA LEU A 308 -11.51 11.92 -8.43
C LEU A 308 -11.20 12.10 -6.93
N LEU A 309 -10.24 12.95 -6.56
CA LEU A 309 -9.92 13.20 -5.15
C LEU A 309 -11.10 13.80 -4.39
N THR A 310 -11.80 14.75 -4.99
CA THR A 310 -13.01 15.37 -4.39
C THR A 310 -14.11 14.32 -4.22
N PHE A 311 -14.31 13.47 -5.23
CA PHE A 311 -15.27 12.37 -5.13
C PHE A 311 -14.87 11.37 -4.05
N LEU A 312 -13.60 10.99 -3.95
CA LEU A 312 -13.11 10.08 -2.91
C LEU A 312 -13.29 10.66 -1.51
N LEU A 313 -13.07 11.97 -1.32
CA LEU A 313 -13.38 12.64 -0.05
C LEU A 313 -14.88 12.58 0.24
N TYR A 314 -15.73 12.95 -0.72
CA TYR A 314 -17.19 12.87 -0.58
C TYR A 314 -17.65 11.45 -0.24
N ALA A 315 -17.18 10.45 -0.98
CA ALA A 315 -17.51 9.05 -0.75
C ALA A 315 -16.99 8.57 0.60
N GLY A 316 -15.77 8.94 0.97
CA GLY A 316 -15.15 8.62 2.27
C GLY A 316 -15.93 9.20 3.45
N TYR A 317 -16.35 10.47 3.36
CA TYR A 317 -17.21 11.10 4.38
C TYR A 317 -18.60 10.46 4.44
N SER A 318 -19.20 10.18 3.28
CA SER A 318 -20.55 9.59 3.19
C SER A 318 -20.61 8.13 3.68
N THR A 319 -19.50 7.41 3.56
CA THR A 319 -19.38 5.99 3.97
C THR A 319 -18.66 5.80 5.30
N GLU A 320 -18.22 6.89 5.94
CA GLU A 320 -17.40 6.89 7.15
C GLU A 320 -16.09 6.06 7.03
N ASP A 321 -15.58 5.86 5.81
CA ASP A 321 -14.33 5.13 5.58
C ASP A 321 -13.11 6.06 5.69
N ILE A 322 -12.53 6.08 6.90
CA ILE A 322 -11.31 6.83 7.22
C ILE A 322 -10.14 6.47 6.29
N GLY A 323 -10.07 5.22 5.81
CA GLY A 323 -9.01 4.78 4.90
C GLY A 323 -9.07 5.50 3.55
N ILE A 324 -10.29 5.71 3.02
CA ILE A 324 -10.50 6.46 1.78
C ILE A 324 -10.21 7.93 1.98
N ILE A 325 -10.70 8.53 3.08
CA ILE A 325 -10.43 9.93 3.43
C ILE A 325 -8.92 10.17 3.52
N ASN A 326 -8.20 9.32 4.26
CA ASN A 326 -6.75 9.45 4.41
C ASN A 326 -6.01 9.27 3.08
N THR A 327 -6.48 8.36 2.22
CA THR A 327 -5.90 8.17 0.89
C THR A 327 -6.08 9.41 0.02
N ALA A 328 -7.29 9.97 -0.03
CA ALA A 328 -7.57 11.17 -0.81
C ALA A 328 -6.82 12.39 -0.26
N MET A 329 -6.78 12.57 1.06
CA MET A 329 -6.01 13.64 1.71
C MET A 329 -4.52 13.52 1.45
N PHE A 330 -3.95 12.32 1.52
CA PHE A 330 -2.53 12.09 1.20
C PHE A 330 -2.22 12.54 -0.23
N TRP A 331 -2.99 12.08 -1.21
CA TRP A 331 -2.77 12.43 -2.62
C TRP A 331 -3.07 13.90 -2.92
N PHE A 332 -4.03 14.50 -2.22
CA PHE A 332 -4.31 15.94 -2.30
C PHE A 332 -3.14 16.78 -1.77
N ILE A 333 -2.53 16.36 -0.64
CA ILE A 333 -1.33 16.99 -0.11
C ILE A 333 -0.18 16.86 -1.11
N VAL A 334 0.07 15.65 -1.64
CA VAL A 334 1.10 15.42 -2.66
C VAL A 334 0.88 16.32 -3.89
N LEU A 335 -0.36 16.47 -4.35
CA LEU A 335 -0.71 17.35 -5.47
C LEU A 335 -0.35 18.80 -5.18
N ILE A 336 -0.75 19.34 -4.01
CA ILE A 336 -0.44 20.72 -3.62
C ILE A 336 1.07 20.93 -3.57
N PHE A 337 1.80 20.01 -2.94
CA PHE A 337 3.25 20.09 -2.86
C PHE A 337 3.87 20.07 -4.26
N ALA A 338 3.45 19.18 -5.15
CA ALA A 338 3.96 19.12 -6.52
C ALA A 338 3.70 20.41 -7.29
N ARG A 339 2.47 20.94 -7.27
CA ARG A 339 2.12 22.20 -7.96
C ARG A 339 2.84 23.41 -7.39
N TYR A 340 3.06 23.43 -6.08
CA TYR A 340 3.90 24.44 -5.44
C TYR A 340 5.33 24.39 -5.99
N PHE A 341 5.94 23.20 -6.05
CA PHE A 341 7.29 23.06 -6.59
C PHE A 341 7.34 23.45 -8.07
N ASP A 342 6.43 22.98 -8.91
CA ASP A 342 6.38 23.32 -10.34
C ASP A 342 6.34 24.84 -10.55
N PHE A 343 5.43 25.54 -9.86
CA PHE A 343 5.26 26.99 -9.98
C PHE A 343 6.52 27.77 -9.56
N PHE A 344 7.11 27.44 -8.41
CA PHE A 344 8.27 28.18 -7.91
C PHE A 344 9.57 27.79 -8.61
N TRP A 345 9.66 26.58 -9.17
CA TRP A 345 10.83 26.11 -9.91
C TRP A 345 11.03 26.88 -11.22
N GLU A 346 9.95 27.31 -11.86
CA GLU A 346 9.99 28.14 -13.07
C GLU A 346 10.25 29.62 -12.77
N LEU A 347 9.72 30.13 -11.65
CA LEU A 347 9.77 31.57 -11.33
C LEU A 347 11.06 32.03 -10.65
N LEU A 348 11.78 31.12 -9.98
CA LEU A 348 12.97 31.47 -9.21
C LEU A 348 14.22 30.75 -9.72
N PRO A 349 15.40 31.41 -9.67
CA PRO A 349 16.66 30.69 -9.76
C PRO A 349 16.70 29.56 -8.73
N ARG A 350 17.08 28.36 -9.17
CA ARG A 350 17.05 27.14 -8.34
C ARG A 350 17.74 27.32 -6.99
N SER A 351 18.86 28.05 -6.96
CA SER A 351 19.58 28.39 -5.72
C SER A 351 18.73 29.21 -4.75
N LEU A 352 18.00 30.22 -5.23
CA LEU A 352 17.10 31.04 -4.41
C LEU A 352 15.92 30.23 -3.89
N PHE A 353 15.33 29.37 -4.73
CA PHE A 353 14.27 28.46 -4.31
C PHE A 353 14.70 27.58 -3.12
N PHE A 354 15.86 26.94 -3.22
CA PHE A 354 16.38 26.10 -2.13
C PHE A 354 16.79 26.91 -0.89
N MET A 355 17.37 28.10 -1.05
CA MET A 355 17.70 28.96 0.09
C MET A 355 16.45 29.41 0.85
N LEU A 356 15.41 29.85 0.14
CA LEU A 356 14.14 30.25 0.74
C LEU A 356 13.43 29.06 1.40
N GLY A 357 13.38 27.91 0.72
CA GLY A 357 12.83 26.68 1.28
C GLY A 357 13.56 26.26 2.56
N GLY A 358 14.89 26.29 2.55
CA GLY A 358 15.72 26.01 3.73
C GLY A 358 15.47 26.99 4.88
N LEU A 359 15.34 28.28 4.59
CA LEU A 359 15.01 29.31 5.59
C LEU A 359 13.64 29.05 6.24
N VAL A 360 12.62 28.74 5.43
CA VAL A 360 11.27 28.42 5.93
C VAL A 360 11.30 27.19 6.83
N LEU A 361 12.02 26.14 6.45
CA LEU A 361 12.16 24.93 7.26
C LEU A 361 12.87 25.21 8.60
N LEU A 362 13.91 26.05 8.62
CA LEU A 362 14.59 26.47 9.84
C LEU A 362 13.64 27.26 10.76
N VAL A 363 12.89 28.21 10.20
CA VAL A 363 11.89 28.99 10.97
C VAL A 363 10.82 28.08 11.54
N MET A 364 10.25 27.16 10.74
CA MET A 364 9.27 26.20 11.23
C MET A 364 9.84 25.30 12.33
N SER A 365 11.07 24.82 12.18
CA SER A 365 11.75 24.01 13.20
C SER A 365 11.86 24.76 14.52
N LEU A 366 12.26 26.04 14.48
CA LEU A 366 12.37 26.89 15.67
C LEU A 366 11.00 27.15 16.32
N VAL A 367 9.96 27.42 15.53
CA VAL A 367 8.58 27.61 16.02
C VAL A 367 8.05 26.34 16.68
N MET A 368 8.27 25.17 16.06
CA MET A 368 7.87 23.88 16.62
C MET A 368 8.63 23.56 17.92
N GLU A 369 9.93 23.84 17.97
CA GLU A 369 10.73 23.66 19.19
C GLU A 369 10.25 24.57 20.33
N ARG A 370 9.87 25.82 20.03
CA ARG A 370 9.26 26.74 21.01
C ARG A 370 7.94 26.21 21.54
N LYS A 371 7.01 25.83 20.64
CA LYS A 371 5.72 25.25 21.04
C LYS A 371 5.89 23.96 21.85
N ARG A 372 6.85 23.10 21.49
CA ARG A 372 7.17 21.89 22.26
C ARG A 372 7.61 22.24 23.69
N ARG A 373 8.46 23.26 23.85
CA ARG A 373 8.94 23.72 25.17
C ARG A 373 7.82 24.33 25.99
N GLU A 374 6.97 25.16 25.39
CA GLU A 374 5.79 25.75 26.04
C GLU A 374 4.83 24.68 26.55
N LEU A 375 4.50 23.69 25.71
CA LEU A 375 3.66 22.56 26.11
C LEU A 375 4.31 21.77 27.25
N LYS A 376 5.60 21.47 27.15
CA LYS A 376 6.32 20.75 28.22
C LYS A 376 6.33 21.52 29.55
N ALA A 377 6.43 22.85 29.50
CA ALA A 377 6.36 23.71 30.68
C ALA A 377 4.95 23.71 31.30
N GLN A 378 3.89 23.74 30.49
CA GLN A 378 2.51 23.62 30.98
C GLN A 378 2.25 22.27 31.67
N PHE A 379 2.81 21.17 31.16
CA PHE A 379 2.69 19.85 31.79
C PHE A 379 3.52 19.67 33.07
N THR A 380 4.56 20.49 33.29
CA THR A 380 5.43 20.39 34.48
C THR A 380 5.12 21.45 35.53
N GLY A 381 4.46 22.56 35.17
CA GLY A 381 4.04 23.63 36.08
C GLY A 381 2.66 23.44 36.71
N GLY A 382 1.92 22.38 36.35
CA GLY A 382 0.62 22.04 36.93
C GLY A 382 0.67 21.11 38.15
N GLU A 383 1.87 20.72 38.61
CA GLU A 383 2.08 19.84 39.78
C GLU A 383 2.56 20.59 41.05
N GLN A 384 2.24 21.87 41.21
CA GLN A 384 2.54 22.63 42.45
C GLN A 384 1.31 23.04 43.23
#